data_AF-A0A8T3NSN4-F1
#
_entry.id   AF-A0A8T3NSN4-F1
#
_cell.length_a   1.000
_cell.length_b   1.000
_cell.length_c   1.000
_cell.angle_alpha   90.00
_cell.angle_beta   90.00
_cell.angle_gamma   90.00
#
_symmetry.space_group_name_H-M   'P 1'
#
loop_
_entity.id
_entity.type
_entity.pdbx_description
1 polymer ?
#
loop_
_entity_poly.entity_id
_entity_poly.type
_entity_poly.pdbx_seq_one_letter_code
_entity_poly.pdbx_strand_id
1 'polypeptide(L)'
;MSPTLGRLVRWAPAVLWMAVIFILSAQPGLAVSHDPAVELPIRRVAHAGVFALLTLLIAYAVRAGQAHRRLLAAGVLAAIYGLTDELHQAT
;
A
#
# COMPACT_ATOMS: atom_id res chain seq x y z
N MET A 1 24.16 -11.14 13.80
CA MET A 1 23.39 -11.02 12.52
C MET A 1 23.97 -9.85 11.74
N SER A 2 24.30 -10.01 10.46
CA SER A 2 24.86 -8.91 9.66
C SER A 2 23.83 -7.76 9.54
N PRO A 3 24.26 -6.49 9.61
CA PRO A 3 23.35 -5.33 9.55
C PRO A 3 22.55 -5.25 8.24
N THR A 4 22.97 -5.97 7.19
CA THR A 4 22.25 -6.12 5.91
C THR A 4 21.03 -7.03 6.02
N LEU A 5 21.14 -8.18 6.69
CA LEU A 5 20.03 -9.12 6.87
C LEU A 5 18.89 -8.49 7.68
N GLY A 6 19.24 -7.73 8.71
CA GLY A 6 18.26 -6.99 9.52
C GLY A 6 17.54 -5.86 8.76
N ARG A 7 18.12 -5.33 7.68
CA ARG A 7 17.45 -4.35 6.81
C ARG A 7 16.46 -5.04 5.89
N LEU A 8 16.82 -6.17 5.28
CA LEU A 8 15.94 -6.90 4.36
C LEU A 8 14.68 -7.44 5.04
N VAL A 9 14.81 -8.02 6.25
CA VAL A 9 13.66 -8.57 6.99
C VAL A 9 12.60 -7.51 7.31
N ARG A 10 13.00 -6.24 7.49
CA ARG A 10 12.07 -5.15 7.79
C ARG A 10 11.20 -4.76 6.59
N TRP A 11 11.57 -5.15 5.37
CA TRP A 11 10.74 -4.96 4.19
C TRP A 11 9.67 -6.04 4.03
N ALA A 12 9.81 -7.19 4.71
CA ALA A 12 8.86 -8.29 4.57
C ALA A 12 7.40 -7.90 4.85
N PRO A 13 7.08 -7.07 5.88
CA PRO A 13 5.71 -6.60 6.09
C PRO A 13 5.18 -5.76 4.93
N ALA A 14 5.99 -4.85 4.38
CA ALA A 14 5.58 -4.01 3.25
C ALA A 14 5.33 -4.85 1.99
N VAL A 15 6.23 -5.78 1.68
CA VAL A 15 6.10 -6.68 0.51
C VAL A 15 4.89 -7.60 0.65
N LEU A 16 4.68 -8.18 1.84
CA LEU A 16 3.49 -9.00 2.10
C LEU A 16 2.21 -8.18 1.93
N TRP A 17 2.20 -6.93 2.41
CA TRP A 17 1.05 -6.05 2.27
C TRP A 17 0.80 -5.62 0.82
N MET A 18 1.84 -5.38 0.03
CA MET A 18 1.71 -5.18 -1.42
C MET A 18 1.01 -6.38 -2.07
N ALA A 19 1.45 -7.61 -1.77
CA ALA A 19 0.80 -8.82 -2.29
C ALA A 19 -0.68 -8.92 -1.90
N VAL A 20 -1.05 -8.55 -0.66
CA VAL A 20 -2.45 -8.49 -0.22
C VAL A 20 -3.25 -7.46 -1.03
N ILE A 21 -2.71 -6.24 -1.20
CA ILE A 21 -3.35 -5.20 -2.03
C ILE A 21 -3.59 -5.74 -3.44
N PHE A 22 -2.56 -6.32 -4.07
CA PHE A 22 -2.65 -6.84 -5.43
C PHE A 22 -3.74 -7.91 -5.57
N ILE A 23 -3.78 -8.90 -4.67
CA ILE A 23 -4.76 -9.98 -4.71
C ILE A 23 -6.18 -9.44 -4.54
N LEU A 24 -6.40 -8.50 -3.61
CA LEU A 24 -7.71 -7.89 -3.36
C LEU A 24 -8.16 -7.01 -4.54
N SER A 25 -7.24 -6.22 -5.09
CA SER A 25 -7.47 -5.35 -6.24
C SER A 25 -7.76 -6.12 -7.53
N ALA A 26 -7.23 -7.33 -7.68
CA ALA A 26 -7.47 -8.20 -8.82
C ALA A 26 -8.84 -8.92 -8.81
N GLN A 27 -9.66 -8.76 -7.77
CA GLN A 27 -10.98 -9.42 -7.70
C GLN A 27 -12.05 -8.64 -8.48
N PRO A 28 -12.56 -9.15 -9.62
CA PRO A 28 -13.63 -8.49 -10.35
C PRO A 28 -14.95 -8.56 -9.56
N GLY A 29 -15.68 -7.44 -9.50
CA GLY A 29 -17.00 -7.39 -8.86
C GLY A 29 -16.98 -7.36 -7.32
N LEU A 30 -15.81 -7.15 -6.69
CA LEU A 30 -15.73 -6.91 -5.25
C LEU A 30 -16.43 -5.57 -4.93
N ALA A 31 -17.67 -5.66 -4.47
CA ALA A 31 -18.52 -4.55 -4.07
C ALA A 31 -19.07 -4.79 -2.66
N VAL A 32 -19.09 -3.73 -1.86
CA VAL A 32 -19.70 -3.70 -0.52
C VAL A 32 -21.20 -3.39 -0.62
N SER A 33 -21.60 -2.60 -1.61
CA SER A 33 -22.99 -2.23 -1.89
C SER A 33 -23.23 -2.13 -3.40
N HIS A 34 -24.49 -2.33 -3.83
CA HIS A 34 -24.93 -2.06 -5.20
C HIS A 34 -25.38 -0.60 -5.37
N ASP A 35 -25.53 0.15 -4.27
CA ASP A 35 -25.80 1.59 -4.30
C ASP A 35 -24.49 2.37 -4.50
N PRO A 36 -24.32 3.10 -5.62
CA PRO A 36 -23.12 3.89 -5.89
C PRO A 36 -22.82 4.96 -4.81
N ALA A 37 -23.86 5.49 -4.14
CA ALA A 37 -23.69 6.49 -3.10
C ALA A 37 -23.00 5.94 -1.84
N VAL A 38 -23.09 4.62 -1.63
CA VAL A 38 -22.44 3.91 -0.53
C VAL A 38 -21.13 3.26 -0.98
N GLU A 39 -21.12 2.65 -2.17
CA GLU A 39 -19.98 1.91 -2.69
C GLU A 39 -18.77 2.84 -2.95
N LEU A 40 -18.99 4.00 -3.59
CA LEU A 40 -17.89 4.88 -3.99
C LEU A 40 -17.11 5.46 -2.78
N PRO A 41 -17.76 6.01 -1.73
CA PRO A 41 -17.04 6.47 -0.55
C PRO A 41 -16.29 5.36 0.17
N ILE A 42 -16.91 4.19 0.34
CA ILE A 42 -16.29 3.04 1.01
C ILE A 42 -15.06 2.59 0.24
N ARG A 43 -15.16 2.43 -1.08
CA ARG A 43 -14.03 2.05 -1.94
C ARG A 43 -12.88 3.04 -1.84
N ARG A 44 -13.15 4.34 -1.82
CA ARG A 44 -12.12 5.38 -1.67
C ARG A 44 -11.44 5.34 -0.30
N VAL A 45 -12.21 5.17 0.77
CA VAL A 45 -11.66 5.08 2.13
C VAL A 45 -10.86 3.79 2.30
N ALA A 46 -11.33 2.67 1.76
CA ALA A 46 -10.61 1.40 1.75
C ALA A 46 -9.28 1.54 1.00
N HIS A 47 -9.29 2.13 -0.21
CA HIS A 47 -8.08 2.44 -0.97
C HIS A 47 -7.12 3.31 -0.15
N ALA A 48 -7.59 4.46 0.35
CA ALA A 48 -6.76 5.36 1.15
C ALA A 48 -6.17 4.63 2.37
N GLY A 49 -6.94 3.77 3.04
CA GLY A 49 -6.51 2.99 4.19
C GLY A 49 -5.39 1.99 3.86
N VAL A 50 -5.55 1.20 2.79
CA VAL A 50 -4.54 0.18 2.43
C VAL A 50 -3.22 0.82 1.99
N PHE A 51 -3.27 1.95 1.27
CA PHE A 51 -2.08 2.69 0.85
C PHE A 51 -1.44 3.53 1.99
N ALA A 52 -2.24 4.03 2.93
CA ALA A 52 -1.72 4.66 4.15
C ALA A 52 -0.96 3.64 5.00
N LEU A 53 -1.49 2.42 5.18
CA LEU A 53 -0.78 1.35 5.88
C LEU A 53 0.51 0.96 5.15
N LEU A 54 0.47 0.82 3.83
CA LEU A 54 1.68 0.59 3.02
C LEU A 54 2.75 1.66 3.26
N THR A 55 2.35 2.94 3.30
CA THR A 55 3.24 4.07 3.60
C THR A 55 3.90 3.91 4.97
N LEU A 56 3.14 3.53 6.01
CA LEU A 56 3.69 3.30 7.35
C LEU A 56 4.65 2.10 7.38
N LEU A 57 4.35 1.03 6.66
CA LEU A 57 5.21 -0.16 6.57
C LEU A 57 6.54 0.14 5.83
N ILE A 58 6.49 0.91 4.75
CA ILE A 58 7.71 1.38 4.05
C ILE A 58 8.52 2.32 4.95
N ALA A 59 7.86 3.25 5.64
CA ALA A 59 8.53 4.14 6.59
C ALA A 59 9.20 3.36 7.73
N TYR A 60 8.55 2.30 8.23
CA TYR A 60 9.12 1.35 9.20
C TYR A 60 10.34 0.61 8.62
N ALA A 61 10.31 0.19 7.36
CA ALA A 61 11.41 -0.52 6.73
C ALA A 61 12.68 0.34 6.60
N VAL A 62 12.54 1.60 6.20
CA VAL A 62 13.66 2.53 5.97
C VAL A 62 14.38 2.92 7.27
N ARG A 63 13.63 3.15 8.37
CA ARG A 63 14.14 3.43 9.74
C ARG A 63 15.31 4.42 9.88
N ALA A 64 15.56 5.29 8.90
CA ALA A 64 16.69 6.23 8.86
C ALA A 64 16.24 7.65 8.44
N GLY A 65 16.78 8.67 9.09
CA GLY A 65 16.48 10.09 8.81
C GLY A 65 15.22 10.62 9.50
N GLN A 66 14.84 11.84 9.14
CA GLN A 66 13.73 12.56 9.77
C GLN A 66 12.37 11.93 9.43
N ALA A 67 11.48 11.83 10.42
CA ALA A 67 10.19 11.14 10.30
C ALA A 67 9.32 11.67 9.14
N HIS A 68 9.19 12.99 9.01
CA HIS A 68 8.39 13.59 7.94
C HIS A 68 8.95 13.29 6.54
N ARG A 69 10.27 13.37 6.33
CA ARG A 69 10.90 13.04 5.04
C ARG A 69 10.73 11.57 4.68
N ARG A 70 10.82 10.69 5.67
CA ARG A 70 10.59 9.24 5.50
C ARG A 70 9.15 8.96 5.10
N LEU A 71 8.17 9.57 5.77
CA LEU A 71 6.76 9.41 5.43
C LEU A 71 6.45 9.96 4.03
N LEU A 72 7.04 11.10 3.65
CA LEU A 72 6.89 11.63 2.29
C LEU A 72 7.47 10.69 1.23
N ALA A 73 8.71 10.22 1.41
CA ALA A 73 9.34 9.27 0.49
C ALA A 73 8.55 7.95 0.41
N ALA A 74 8.09 7.44 1.55
CA ALA A 74 7.26 6.25 1.61
C ALA A 74 5.90 6.44 0.92
N GLY A 75 5.29 7.61 1.07
CA GLY A 75 4.04 7.97 0.41
C GLY A 75 4.20 8.05 -1.10
N VAL A 76 5.30 8.61 -1.59
CA VAL A 76 5.62 8.62 -3.03
C VAL A 76 5.78 7.20 -3.56
N LEU A 77 6.50 6.33 -2.84
CA LEU A 77 6.65 4.92 -3.24
C LEU A 77 5.31 4.17 -3.23
N ALA A 78 4.47 4.38 -2.22
CA ALA A 78 3.13 3.81 -2.15
C ALA A 78 2.23 4.32 -3.29
N ALA A 79 2.35 5.60 -3.67
CA ALA A 79 1.62 6.17 -4.80
C ALA A 79 2.08 5.58 -6.14
N ILE A 80 3.39 5.41 -6.35
CA ILE A 80 3.93 4.73 -7.54
C ILE A 80 3.37 3.30 -7.62
N TYR A 81 3.35 2.58 -6.49
CA TYR A 81 2.74 1.25 -6.44
C TYR A 81 1.23 1.28 -6.75
N GLY A 82 0.50 2.27 -6.24
CA GLY A 82 -0.92 2.46 -6.54
C GLY A 82 -1.19 2.69 -8.03
N LEU A 83 -0.35 3.45 -8.71
CA LEU A 83 -0.44 3.61 -10.16
C LEU A 83 -0.24 2.27 -10.89
N THR A 84 0.65 1.40 -10.41
CA THR A 84 0.79 0.05 -11.01
C THR A 84 -0.43 -0.84 -10.77
N ASP A 85 -1.13 -0.67 -9.64
CA ASP A 85 -2.37 -1.39 -9.33
C ASP A 85 -3.53 -0.92 -10.22
N GLU A 86 -3.67 0.39 -10.42
CA GLU A 86 -4.67 0.97 -11.34
C GLU A 86 -4.45 0.53 -12.79
N LEU A 87 -3.18 0.51 -13.24
CA LEU A 87 -2.83 0.00 -14.56
C LEU A 87 -3.16 -1.49 -14.70
N HIS A 88 -2.98 -2.29 -13.65
CA HIS A 88 -3.34 -3.70 -13.65
C HIS A 88 -4.86 -3.92 -13.71
N GLN A 89 -5.65 -3.09 -13.01
CA GLN A 89 -7.12 -3.15 -13.08
C GLN A 89 -7.67 -2.70 -14.44
N ALA A 90 -6.91 -1.90 -15.19
CA ALA A 90 -7.29 -1.38 -16.51
C ALA A 90 -7.00 -2.35 -17.68
N THR A 91 -6.30 -3.47 -17.42
CA THR A 91 -5.96 -4.51 -18.42
C THR A 91 -6.77 -5.78 -18.19
#